data_AF-X5UBZ7-F1
#
_entry.id   AF-X5UBZ7-F1
#
_cell.length_a   1.000
_cell.length_b   1.000
_cell.length_c   1.000
_cell.angle_alpha   90.00
_cell.angle_beta   90.00
_cell.angle_gamma   90.00
#
_symmetry.space_group_name_H-M   'P 1'
#
loop_
_entity.id
_entity.type
_entity.pdbx_description
1 polymer ?
#
loop_
_entity_poly.entity_id
_entity_poly.type
_entity_poly.pdbx_seq_one_letter_code
_entity_poly.pdbx_strand_id
1 'polypeptide(L)'
;MGLRETLCVSMLVAASPASAAEDFIKGVYLQTQELCAQAKKDTLQTLIDTGNVILSADGLQSVEYNCEFVQVTKATRSPSWAVTAICQEPGFLFPDILSITQMNATQIDIVSVRPTADEGEQAGNGGSYYLCEGVSLP
;
A
#
# COMPACT_ATOMS: atom_id res chain seq x y z
N MET A 1 -50.34 22.90 28.90
CA MET A 1 -49.81 22.18 27.71
C MET A 1 -48.40 22.67 27.47
N GLY A 2 -47.39 21.96 27.95
CA GLY A 2 -45.98 22.30 27.70
C GLY A 2 -45.41 21.28 26.72
N LEU A 3 -45.22 21.69 25.46
CA LEU A 3 -44.64 20.84 24.43
C LEU A 3 -43.13 20.83 24.65
N ARG A 4 -42.60 19.74 25.20
CA ARG A 4 -41.17 19.48 25.31
C ARG A 4 -40.64 19.16 23.91
N GLU A 5 -39.94 20.10 23.30
CA GLU A 5 -39.23 19.87 22.05
C GLU A 5 -38.02 18.97 22.33
N THR A 6 -38.13 17.71 21.92
CA THR A 6 -37.03 16.76 21.94
C THR A 6 -36.13 17.06 20.74
N LEU A 7 -34.98 17.71 20.98
CA LEU A 7 -33.94 17.88 19.95
C LEU A 7 -33.35 16.51 19.60
N CYS A 8 -33.73 15.98 18.44
CA CYS A 8 -33.04 14.86 17.81
C CYS A 8 -31.72 15.38 17.20
N VAL A 9 -30.62 15.20 17.91
CA VAL A 9 -29.27 15.41 17.36
C VAL A 9 -28.96 14.23 16.45
N SER A 10 -29.18 14.39 15.14
CA SER A 10 -28.73 13.42 14.14
C SER A 10 -27.21 13.46 14.03
N MET A 11 -26.53 12.46 14.60
CA MET A 11 -25.11 12.22 14.36
C MET A 11 -24.93 11.73 12.92
N LEU A 12 -24.54 12.63 12.02
CA LEU A 12 -24.01 12.28 10.71
C LEU A 12 -22.62 11.66 10.93
N VAL A 13 -22.56 10.32 10.93
CA VAL A 13 -21.30 9.59 10.87
C VAL A 13 -20.70 9.85 9.49
N ALA A 14 -19.67 10.70 9.44
CA ALA A 14 -18.87 10.90 8.24
C ALA A 14 -18.12 9.58 7.97
N ALA A 15 -18.61 8.79 7.01
CA ALA A 15 -17.85 7.67 6.48
C ALA A 15 -16.68 8.25 5.70
N SER A 16 -15.48 8.20 6.28
CA SER A 16 -14.26 8.45 5.52
C SER A 16 -14.21 7.47 4.36
N PRO A 17 -13.93 7.91 3.13
CA PRO A 17 -13.75 6.99 2.01
C PRO A 17 -12.59 6.04 2.37
N ALA A 18 -12.91 4.75 2.49
CA ALA A 18 -11.92 3.69 2.55
C ALA A 18 -11.03 3.78 1.30
N SER A 19 -9.72 3.68 1.46
CA SER A 19 -8.82 3.62 0.30
C SER A 19 -9.18 2.35 -0.48
N ALA A 20 -9.35 2.46 -1.79
CA ALA A 20 -9.62 1.30 -2.65
C ALA A 20 -8.51 0.23 -2.58
N ALA A 21 -7.36 0.55 -2.00
CA ALA A 21 -6.30 -0.40 -1.68
C ALA A 21 -6.61 -1.32 -0.49
N GLU A 22 -7.40 -0.87 0.49
CA GLU A 22 -7.78 -1.66 1.68
C GLU A 22 -8.58 -2.92 1.31
N ASP A 23 -9.16 -2.96 0.11
CA ASP A 23 -9.85 -4.12 -0.44
C ASP A 23 -8.94 -5.33 -0.64
N PHE A 24 -7.62 -5.14 -0.85
CA PHE A 24 -6.68 -6.23 -1.13
C PHE A 24 -5.37 -6.16 -0.34
N ILE A 25 -4.95 -4.98 0.12
CA ILE A 25 -3.85 -4.86 1.06
C ILE A 25 -4.42 -4.98 2.48
N LYS A 26 -4.18 -6.14 3.12
CA LYS A 26 -4.75 -6.48 4.43
C LYS A 26 -3.82 -6.15 5.62
N GLY A 27 -2.74 -5.42 5.37
CA GLY A 27 -1.75 -5.07 6.37
C GLY A 27 -0.44 -4.70 5.71
N VAL A 28 0.66 -4.95 6.42
CA VAL A 28 2.02 -4.73 5.92
C VAL A 28 2.49 -5.94 5.14
N TYR A 29 3.03 -5.71 3.94
CA TYR A 29 3.68 -6.74 3.14
C TYR A 29 5.15 -6.43 2.90
N LEU A 30 6.00 -7.47 2.94
CA LEU A 30 7.44 -7.38 2.70
C LEU A 30 7.88 -8.44 1.67
N GLN A 31 9.02 -8.22 1.01
CA GLN A 31 9.46 -9.10 -0.08
C GLN A 31 9.92 -10.49 0.36
N THR A 32 10.19 -10.70 1.66
CA THR A 32 10.55 -12.02 2.18
C THR A 32 9.94 -12.31 3.57
N GLN A 33 9.83 -13.59 3.91
CA GLN A 33 9.34 -14.03 5.22
C GLN A 33 10.33 -13.70 6.34
N GLU A 34 11.64 -13.66 6.05
CA GLU A 34 12.69 -13.24 6.98
C GLU A 34 12.52 -11.78 7.37
N LEU A 35 12.18 -10.92 6.42
CA LEU A 35 11.86 -9.51 6.69
C LEU A 35 10.61 -9.40 7.58
N CYS A 36 9.57 -10.21 7.35
CA CYS A 36 8.42 -10.25 8.26
C CYS A 36 8.80 -10.70 9.68
N ALA A 37 9.72 -11.68 9.81
CA ALA A 37 10.22 -12.10 11.12
C ALA A 37 11.05 -11.00 11.80
N GLN A 38 11.81 -10.20 11.03
CA GLN A 38 12.57 -9.07 11.53
C GLN A 38 11.64 -7.94 11.99
N ALA A 39 10.60 -7.62 11.21
CA ALA A 39 9.60 -6.59 11.53
C ALA A 39 8.82 -6.86 12.82
N LYS A 40 8.80 -8.10 13.31
CA LYS A 40 8.21 -8.46 14.61
C LYS A 40 9.14 -8.25 15.79
N LYS A 41 10.45 -8.28 15.54
CA LYS A 41 11.49 -8.10 16.57
C LYS A 41 11.86 -6.62 16.71
N ASP A 42 11.95 -5.94 15.58
CA ASP A 42 12.28 -4.53 15.46
C ASP A 42 11.03 -3.71 15.10
N THR A 43 11.21 -2.41 14.87
CA THR A 43 10.14 -1.55 14.36
C THR A 43 10.10 -1.57 12.85
N LEU A 44 8.91 -1.34 12.27
CA LEU A 44 8.77 -1.20 10.82
C LEU A 44 9.65 -0.08 10.26
N GLN A 45 9.78 1.02 11.01
CA GLN A 45 10.65 2.15 10.66
C GLN A 45 12.12 1.73 10.49
N THR A 46 12.64 0.83 11.34
CA THR A 46 14.00 0.32 11.21
C THR A 46 14.22 -0.41 9.88
N LEU A 47 13.21 -1.14 9.40
CA LEU A 47 13.28 -1.81 8.11
C LEU A 47 13.25 -0.80 6.94
N ILE A 48 12.44 0.25 7.06
CA ILE A 48 12.41 1.37 6.11
C ILE A 48 13.79 2.01 6.03
N ASP A 49 14.36 2.39 7.18
CA ASP A 49 15.64 3.10 7.29
C ASP A 49 16.83 2.29 6.74
N THR A 50 16.70 0.95 6.69
CA THR A 50 17.70 0.04 6.12
C THR A 50 17.51 -0.22 4.63
N GLY A 51 16.55 0.45 3.99
CA GLY A 51 16.33 0.42 2.55
C GLY A 51 15.31 -0.63 2.07
N ASN A 52 14.63 -1.34 2.97
CA ASN A 52 13.63 -2.33 2.57
C ASN A 52 12.35 -1.65 2.07
N VAL A 53 11.77 -2.21 1.01
CA VAL A 53 10.48 -1.75 0.49
C VAL A 53 9.34 -2.40 1.27
N ILE A 54 8.42 -1.55 1.73
CA ILE A 54 7.25 -1.92 2.49
C ILE A 54 6.03 -1.57 1.68
N LEU A 55 5.10 -2.50 1.60
CA LEU A 55 3.84 -2.33 0.90
C LEU A 55 2.68 -2.28 1.90
N SER A 56 1.87 -1.24 1.78
CA SER A 56 0.67 -0.99 2.60
C SER A 56 -0.47 -0.46 1.74
N ALA A 57 -1.61 -0.15 2.37
CA ALA A 57 -2.74 0.47 1.68
C ALA A 57 -2.43 1.91 1.21
N ASP A 58 -1.44 2.57 1.81
CA ASP A 58 -0.98 3.91 1.43
C ASP A 58 -0.06 3.86 0.20
N GLY A 59 0.56 2.70 -0.03
CA GLY A 59 1.38 2.42 -1.20
C GLY A 59 2.70 1.75 -0.84
N LEU A 60 3.79 2.19 -1.46
CA LEU A 60 5.13 1.61 -1.27
C LEU A 60 6.04 2.61 -0.55
N GLN A 61 6.86 2.13 0.39
CA GLN A 61 7.74 3.00 1.18
C GLN A 61 9.09 2.33 1.46
N SER A 62 10.16 3.12 1.41
CA SER A 62 11.52 2.83 1.85
C SER A 62 12.18 4.17 2.29
N VAL A 63 13.44 4.15 2.76
CA VAL A 63 14.13 5.30 3.38
C VAL A 63 14.08 6.59 2.54
N GLU A 64 14.32 6.49 1.24
CA GLU A 64 14.39 7.64 0.32
C GLU A 64 13.35 7.51 -0.81
N TYR A 65 12.37 6.64 -0.63
CA TYR A 65 11.46 6.25 -1.69
C TYR A 65 10.05 6.08 -1.16
N ASN A 66 9.08 6.73 -1.80
CA ASN A 66 7.67 6.56 -1.48
C ASN A 66 6.84 6.57 -2.76
N CYS A 67 5.85 5.69 -2.86
CA CYS A 67 4.83 5.73 -3.89
C CYS A 67 3.46 5.79 -3.23
N GLU A 68 2.70 6.85 -3.51
CA GLU A 68 1.31 6.98 -3.12
C GLU A 68 0.40 6.33 -4.16
N PHE A 69 -0.53 5.48 -3.74
CA PHE A 69 -1.56 4.94 -4.63
C PHE A 69 -2.66 5.97 -4.88
N VAL A 70 -2.64 6.61 -6.05
CA VAL A 70 -3.58 7.69 -6.39
C VAL A 70 -4.82 7.19 -7.14
N GLN A 71 -4.74 6.03 -7.79
CA GLN A 71 -5.89 5.39 -8.43
C GLN A 71 -5.76 3.88 -8.37
N VAL A 72 -6.84 3.21 -7.97
CA VAL A 72 -6.90 1.75 -7.86
C VAL A 72 -8.18 1.27 -8.54
N THR A 73 -8.06 0.34 -9.48
CA THR A 73 -9.21 -0.23 -10.20
C THR A 73 -9.13 -1.75 -10.20
N LYS A 74 -10.13 -2.39 -9.60
CA LYS A 74 -10.24 -3.86 -9.55
C LYS A 74 -10.64 -4.43 -10.91
N ALA A 75 -9.94 -5.47 -11.35
CA ALA A 75 -10.32 -6.25 -12.53
C ALA A 75 -11.55 -7.12 -12.23
N THR A 76 -12.45 -7.26 -13.20
CA THR A 76 -13.68 -8.06 -13.03
C THR A 76 -13.50 -9.54 -13.33
N ARG A 77 -12.37 -9.93 -13.93
CA ARG A 77 -12.11 -11.30 -14.43
C ARG A 77 -10.80 -11.92 -13.92
N SER A 78 -10.12 -11.26 -12.99
CA SER A 78 -8.90 -11.76 -12.34
C SER A 78 -8.80 -11.21 -10.92
N PRO A 79 -8.04 -11.84 -10.02
CA PRO A 79 -7.79 -11.31 -8.68
C PRO A 79 -6.70 -10.22 -8.73
N SER A 80 -6.89 -9.22 -9.60
CA SER A 80 -5.88 -8.20 -9.87
C SER A 80 -6.45 -6.78 -9.84
N TRP A 81 -5.58 -5.80 -9.60
CA TRP A 81 -5.87 -4.38 -9.59
C TRP A 81 -4.89 -3.67 -10.52
N ALA A 82 -5.42 -2.78 -11.36
CA ALA A 82 -4.63 -1.78 -12.04
C ALA A 82 -4.49 -0.58 -11.09
N VAL A 83 -3.25 -0.20 -10.78
CA VAL A 83 -2.93 0.87 -9.84
C VAL A 83 -2.06 1.90 -10.55
N THR A 84 -2.45 3.16 -10.44
CA THR A 84 -1.59 4.30 -10.76
C THR A 84 -1.02 4.82 -9.46
N ALA A 85 0.30 4.92 -9.38
CA ALA A 85 1.00 5.48 -8.24
C ALA A 85 1.80 6.71 -8.65
N ILE A 86 1.95 7.67 -7.74
CA ILE A 86 2.93 8.75 -7.85
C ILE A 86 4.08 8.42 -6.93
N CYS A 87 5.24 8.15 -7.52
CA CYS A 87 6.46 7.79 -6.82
C CYS A 87 7.39 8.99 -6.69
N GLN A 88 8.11 9.03 -5.58
CA GLN A 88 9.06 10.06 -5.21
C GLN A 88 10.39 9.43 -4.80
N GLU A 89 11.45 10.00 -5.35
CA GLU A 89 12.85 9.83 -4.95
C GLU A 89 13.44 11.22 -4.65
N PRO A 90 14.64 11.34 -4.03
CA PRO A 90 15.23 12.64 -3.74
C PRO A 90 15.41 13.48 -5.01
N GLY A 91 14.60 14.53 -5.14
CA GLY A 91 14.64 15.46 -6.28
C GLY A 91 13.88 15.02 -7.53
N PHE A 92 13.14 13.90 -7.50
CA PHE A 92 12.43 13.37 -8.67
C PHE A 92 11.05 12.80 -8.31
N LEU A 93 10.02 13.19 -9.09
CA LEU A 93 8.65 12.68 -8.98
C LEU A 93 8.25 12.07 -10.32
N PHE A 94 7.66 10.88 -10.31
CA PHE A 94 7.30 10.16 -11.52
C PHE A 94 6.09 9.25 -11.31
N PRO A 95 5.30 9.00 -12.36
CA PRO A 95 4.23 8.01 -12.30
C PRO A 95 4.80 6.59 -12.43
N ASP A 96 4.22 5.66 -11.70
CA ASP A 96 4.41 4.21 -11.88
C ASP A 96 3.05 3.55 -12.09
N ILE A 97 2.95 2.67 -13.08
CA ILE A 97 1.74 1.91 -13.36
C ILE A 97 1.97 0.47 -12.88
N LEU A 98 1.17 0.05 -11.91
CA LEU A 98 1.31 -1.23 -11.24
C LEU A 98 0.13 -2.14 -11.60
N SER A 99 0.43 -3.41 -11.85
CA SER A 99 -0.53 -4.50 -11.77
C SER A 99 -0.27 -5.26 -10.48
N ILE A 100 -1.21 -5.20 -9.54
CA ILE A 100 -1.12 -5.93 -8.27
C ILE A 100 -2.05 -7.13 -8.36
N THR A 101 -1.53 -8.33 -8.16
CA THR A 101 -2.30 -9.58 -8.25
C THR A 101 -2.24 -10.33 -6.93
N GLN A 102 -3.41 -10.68 -6.41
CA GLN A 102 -3.50 -11.54 -5.25
C GLN A 102 -3.27 -13.00 -5.67
N MET A 103 -2.13 -13.55 -5.25
CA MET A 103 -1.74 -14.93 -5.59
C MET A 103 -2.39 -15.93 -4.65
N ASN A 104 -2.48 -15.59 -3.36
CA ASN A 104 -3.19 -16.34 -2.34
C ASN A 104 -3.55 -15.41 -1.16
N ALA A 105 -3.95 -15.98 -0.01
CA ALA A 105 -4.37 -15.19 1.15
C ALA A 105 -3.26 -14.30 1.74
N THR A 106 -1.99 -14.69 1.60
CA THR A 106 -0.85 -14.03 2.25
C THR A 106 0.21 -13.55 1.26
N GLN A 107 0.02 -13.75 -0.03
CA GLN A 107 0.98 -13.33 -1.06
C GLN A 107 0.29 -12.53 -2.16
N ILE A 108 0.95 -11.43 -2.53
CA ILE A 108 0.60 -10.62 -3.69
C ILE A 108 1.83 -10.41 -4.57
N ASP A 109 1.61 -10.40 -5.88
CA ASP A 109 2.64 -10.10 -6.86
C ASP A 109 2.38 -8.73 -7.47
N ILE A 110 3.45 -7.94 -7.61
CA ILE A 110 3.42 -6.64 -8.27
C ILE A 110 4.20 -6.74 -9.57
N VAL A 111 3.64 -6.18 -10.63
CA VAL A 111 4.35 -5.87 -11.88
C VAL A 111 4.33 -4.36 -12.05
N SER A 112 5.49 -3.76 -12.27
CA SER A 112 5.65 -2.32 -12.48
C SER A 112 5.96 -2.02 -13.95
N VAL A 113 5.33 -0.98 -14.48
CA VAL A 113 5.55 -0.46 -15.82
C VAL A 113 5.90 1.01 -15.71
N ARG A 114 7.16 1.33 -16.00
CA ARG A 114 7.68 2.70 -16.02
C ARG A 114 8.13 3.07 -17.43
N PRO A 115 7.94 4.33 -17.87
CA PRO A 115 8.67 4.85 -19.01
C PRO A 115 10.17 4.72 -18.72
N THR A 116 10.91 3.97 -19.53
CA THR A 116 12.35 3.72 -19.33
C THR A 116 13.12 5.04 -19.23
N ALA A 117 13.77 5.26 -18.09
CA ALA A 117 15.03 6.00 -18.05
C ALA A 117 16.16 4.99 -18.28
N ASP A 118 17.19 5.40 -19.02
CA ASP A 118 18.25 4.57 -19.58
C ASP A 118 18.85 3.52 -18.63
N GLU A 119 19.34 2.44 -19.26
CA GLU A 119 19.99 1.20 -18.76
C GLU A 119 20.84 1.32 -17.48
N GLY A 120 20.21 1.61 -16.35
CA GLY A 120 20.74 1.42 -15.01
C GLY A 120 19.81 0.46 -14.27
N GLU A 121 20.25 -0.78 -14.09
CA GLU A 121 19.58 -1.78 -13.26
C GLU A 121 19.22 -1.19 -11.89
N GLN A 122 17.94 -0.93 -11.63
CA GLN A 122 17.48 -0.65 -10.27
C GLN A 122 16.08 -1.19 -10.08
N ALA A 123 15.96 -2.06 -9.07
CA ALA A 123 14.78 -2.82 -8.68
C ALA A 123 13.49 -2.00 -8.81
N GLY A 124 12.69 -2.33 -9.83
CA GLY A 124 11.33 -1.79 -9.91
C GLY A 124 10.49 -2.27 -8.73
N ASN A 125 9.34 -1.64 -8.52
CA ASN A 125 8.36 -2.05 -7.50
C ASN A 125 7.85 -3.50 -7.66
N GLY A 126 8.20 -4.16 -8.77
CA GLY A 126 7.79 -5.51 -9.08
C GLY A 126 8.44 -6.58 -8.20
N GLY A 127 7.72 -7.69 -8.04
CA GLY A 127 8.14 -8.81 -7.22
C GLY A 127 7.00 -9.38 -6.39
N SER A 128 7.31 -10.41 -5.62
CA SER A 128 6.38 -11.02 -4.66
C SER A 128 6.51 -10.35 -3.30
N TYR A 129 5.36 -10.12 -2.66
CA TYR A 129 5.24 -9.53 -1.34
C TYR A 129 4.36 -10.42 -0.46
N TYR A 130 4.76 -10.57 0.80
CA TYR A 130 4.15 -11.47 1.77
C TYR A 130 3.59 -10.70 2.95
N LEU A 131 2.35 -11.02 3.34
CA LEU A 131 1.67 -10.42 4.47
C LEU A 131 2.40 -10.75 5.77
N CYS A 132 2.84 -9.73 6.49
CA CYS A 132 3.47 -9.86 7.79
C CYS A 132 2.41 -9.81 8.91
N GLU A 133 1.80 -10.96 9.22
CA GLU A 133 0.79 -11.04 10.28
C GLU A 133 1.31 -10.54 11.63
N GLY A 134 0.55 -9.64 12.28
CA GLY A 134 0.92 -9.06 13.57
C GLY A 134 1.91 -7.89 13.49
N VAL A 135 2.24 -7.41 12.29
CA VAL A 135 2.97 -6.16 12.06
C VAL A 135 1.98 -5.09 11.63
N SER A 136 1.95 -3.96 12.34
CA SER A 136 1.11 -2.81 12.01
C SER A 136 1.93 -1.69 11.38
N LEU A 137 1.25 -0.83 10.62
CA LEU A 137 1.82 0.46 10.23
C LEU A 137 2.08 1.32 11.48
N PRO A 138 3.14 2.16 11.47
CA PRO A 138 3.39 3.13 12.52
C PRO A 138 2.29 4.20 12.64
#